data_AF-A0A0R3PN63-F1
#
_entry.id   AF-A0A0R3PN63-F1
#
_cell.length_a   1.000
_cell.length_b   1.000
_cell.length_c   1.000
_cell.angle_alpha   90.00
_cell.angle_beta   90.00
_cell.angle_gamma   90.00
#
_symmetry.space_group_name_H-M   'P 1'
#
loop_
_entity.id
_entity.type
_entity.pdbx_description
1 polymer ?
#
loop_
_entity_poly.entity_id
_entity_poly.type
_entity_poly.pdbx_seq_one_letter_code
_entity_poly.pdbx_strand_id
1 'polypeptide(L)'
;MISLNDGFSCRYWTPMVAFPFVPKFHHLCTIPTFNIFGLRYRSTLRGRFQHWKKPVYSAPHVNPLEVGPDFSIVGGRSVHVTSKVQLKHKLDQLRLAKKIVHLLSDVKEMEVLHKNAQRQRLVNEEHIESIRPKSKGMKSIV
;
A
#
# COMPACT_ATOMS: atom_id res chain seq x y z
N MET A 1 -48.40 -46.82 -30.28
CA MET A 1 -48.93 -47.34 -29.01
C MET A 1 -48.38 -46.46 -27.88
N ILE A 2 -49.32 -45.84 -27.16
CA ILE A 2 -49.27 -45.36 -25.77
C ILE A 2 -48.34 -44.18 -25.47
N SER A 3 -49.00 -43.01 -25.53
CA SER A 3 -48.78 -41.84 -24.68
C SER A 3 -48.98 -42.21 -23.20
N LEU A 4 -48.23 -41.60 -22.29
CA LEU A 4 -48.70 -41.36 -20.92
C LEU A 4 -48.10 -40.05 -20.40
N ASN A 5 -49.03 -39.14 -20.12
CA ASN A 5 -48.87 -37.82 -19.53
C ASN A 5 -48.67 -37.89 -18.01
N ASP A 6 -48.44 -36.69 -17.46
CA ASP A 6 -48.73 -36.23 -16.09
C ASP A 6 -47.65 -36.58 -15.06
N GLY A 7 -47.07 -35.66 -14.29
CA GLY A 7 -47.39 -34.28 -13.97
C GLY A 7 -46.74 -33.98 -12.61
N PHE A 8 -46.72 -32.71 -12.23
CA PHE A 8 -46.32 -32.13 -10.92
C PHE A 8 -44.89 -31.59 -10.76
N SER A 9 -44.86 -30.25 -10.77
CA SER A 9 -44.52 -29.41 -9.61
C SER A 9 -43.27 -28.54 -9.76
N CYS A 10 -43.55 -27.24 -9.90
CA CYS A 10 -42.64 -26.13 -9.75
C CYS A 10 -41.68 -26.28 -8.57
N ARG A 11 -40.40 -25.97 -8.79
CA ARG A 11 -39.61 -25.15 -7.86
C ARG A 11 -38.35 -24.62 -8.54
N TYR A 12 -38.29 -23.30 -8.60
CA TYR A 12 -37.16 -22.46 -8.99
C TYR A 12 -35.81 -22.99 -8.48
N TRP A 13 -34.82 -23.15 -9.37
CA TRP A 13 -33.43 -23.32 -9.01
C TRP A 13 -32.56 -22.39 -9.86
N THR A 14 -32.27 -21.22 -9.28
CA THR A 14 -31.08 -20.42 -9.58
C THR A 14 -29.88 -21.08 -8.91
N PRO A 15 -28.73 -21.26 -9.59
CA PRO A 15 -27.50 -21.59 -8.89
C PRO A 15 -26.95 -20.33 -8.22
N MET A 16 -27.06 -20.29 -6.89
CA MET A 16 -26.36 -19.35 -6.02
C MET A 16 -24.85 -19.51 -6.19
N VAL A 17 -24.18 -18.48 -6.69
CA VAL A 17 -22.73 -18.32 -6.55
C VAL A 17 -22.45 -17.93 -5.10
N ALA A 18 -21.79 -18.83 -4.37
CA ALA A 18 -21.29 -18.56 -3.02
C ALA A 18 -20.16 -17.52 -3.09
N PHE A 19 -20.45 -16.31 -2.61
CA PHE A 19 -19.42 -15.30 -2.31
C PHE A 19 -18.67 -15.73 -1.04
N PRO A 20 -17.32 -15.77 -1.04
CA PRO A 20 -16.59 -15.92 0.21
C PRO A 20 -16.57 -14.58 0.96
N PHE A 21 -17.18 -14.60 2.14
CA PHE A 21 -16.73 -13.94 3.37
C PHE A 21 -16.22 -12.48 3.24
N VAL A 22 -17.13 -11.53 3.41
CA VAL A 22 -16.81 -10.12 3.71
C VAL A 22 -16.47 -10.01 5.21
N PRO A 23 -15.27 -9.56 5.62
CA PRO A 23 -15.05 -9.22 7.01
C PRO A 23 -15.82 -7.93 7.35
N LYS A 24 -16.81 -8.05 8.23
CA LYS A 24 -17.51 -6.91 8.85
C LYS A 24 -16.52 -6.15 9.75
N PHE A 25 -16.04 -5.00 9.29
CA PHE A 25 -15.39 -4.01 10.15
C PHE A 25 -16.45 -3.28 10.98
N HIS A 26 -16.71 -3.76 12.19
CA HIS A 26 -17.47 -3.02 13.19
C HIS A 26 -16.51 -2.37 14.18
N HIS A 27 -15.95 -1.20 13.88
CA HIS A 27 -15.53 -0.23 14.90
C HIS A 27 -15.61 1.18 14.31
N LEU A 28 -16.72 1.84 14.60
CA LEU A 28 -16.89 3.27 14.35
C LEU A 28 -15.92 4.03 15.27
N CYS A 29 -15.00 4.78 14.67
CA CYS A 29 -14.24 5.80 15.38
C CYS A 29 -15.16 6.99 15.66
N THR A 30 -15.68 7.07 16.89
CA THR A 30 -16.24 8.31 17.42
C THR A 30 -15.09 9.28 17.63
N ILE A 31 -15.07 10.39 16.90
CA ILE A 31 -14.10 11.49 17.11
C ILE A 31 -14.56 12.26 18.34
N PRO A 32 -13.83 12.29 19.47
CA PRO A 32 -14.10 13.29 20.49
C PRO A 32 -13.61 14.65 19.98
N THR A 33 -14.55 15.58 19.87
CA THR A 33 -14.30 17.01 19.67
C THR A 33 -13.27 17.51 20.67
N PHE A 34 -12.14 18.00 20.15
CA PHE A 34 -11.03 18.53 20.92
C PHE A 34 -11.43 19.89 21.49
N ASN A 35 -11.78 19.94 22.78
CA ASN A 35 -12.02 21.20 23.49
C ASN A 35 -10.70 21.95 23.69
N ILE A 36 -10.61 23.13 23.07
CA ILE A 36 -9.55 24.11 23.26
C ILE A 36 -9.85 24.85 24.57
N PHE A 37 -9.25 24.44 25.69
CA PHE A 37 -9.14 25.29 26.87
C PHE A 37 -7.72 25.23 27.44
N GLY A 38 -7.13 26.42 27.54
CA GLY A 38 -5.71 26.63 27.66
C GLY A 38 -5.10 26.24 29.00
N LEU A 39 -3.82 25.88 28.95
CA LEU A 39 -2.91 25.98 30.08
C LEU A 39 -1.58 26.59 29.64
N ARG A 40 -1.39 27.82 30.15
CA ARG A 40 -0.19 28.62 30.35
C ARG A 40 1.15 27.95 30.00
N TYR A 41 1.82 28.50 29.00
CA TYR A 41 3.22 28.22 28.69
C TYR A 41 4.12 29.02 29.65
N ARG A 42 4.63 28.39 30.71
CA ARG A 42 5.72 28.95 31.52
C ARG A 42 7.05 28.60 30.85
N SER A 43 7.61 29.55 30.13
CA SER A 43 8.96 29.50 29.57
C SER A 43 9.99 29.77 30.68
N THR A 44 10.60 28.72 31.23
CA THR A 44 11.82 28.83 32.05
C THR A 44 12.94 28.03 31.41
N LEU A 45 13.81 28.74 30.70
CA LEU A 45 15.11 28.31 30.23
C LEU A 45 16.08 28.25 31.41
N ARG A 46 16.67 27.07 31.71
CA ARG A 46 18.07 26.80 32.13
C ARG A 46 18.24 25.30 32.43
N GLY A 47 18.52 24.49 31.42
CA GLY A 47 18.80 23.05 31.56
C GLY A 47 19.37 22.45 30.27
N ARG A 48 20.13 21.34 30.38
CA ARG A 48 20.71 20.61 29.23
C ARG A 48 19.66 20.43 28.13
N PHE A 49 20.03 20.63 26.87
CA PHE A 49 19.16 20.52 25.70
C PHE A 49 18.30 19.24 25.76
N GLN A 50 17.01 19.42 26.02
CA GLN A 50 16.04 18.35 26.20
C GLN A 50 15.56 17.89 24.83
N HIS A 51 16.30 17.00 24.18
CA HIS A 51 15.93 16.34 22.90
C HIS A 51 14.51 15.72 22.92
N TRP A 52 13.92 15.56 24.10
CA TRP A 52 12.63 14.93 24.38
C TRP A 52 11.43 15.89 24.39
N LYS A 53 11.60 17.21 24.24
CA LYS A 53 10.46 18.13 24.34
C LYS A 53 9.53 18.18 23.12
N LYS A 54 9.90 17.55 21.99
CA LYS A 54 9.05 17.02 20.89
C LYS A 54 9.89 16.89 19.60
N PRO A 55 10.65 15.81 19.39
CA PRO A 55 11.16 15.52 18.06
C PRO A 55 10.02 14.97 17.20
N VAL A 56 9.69 15.66 16.10
CA VAL A 56 8.71 15.17 15.09
C VAL A 56 9.27 13.97 14.33
N TYR A 57 10.60 13.79 14.32
CA TYR A 57 11.29 12.62 13.81
C TYR A 57 12.65 12.48 14.50
N SER A 58 12.85 11.45 15.32
CA SER A 58 14.18 11.05 15.78
C SER A 58 14.69 9.98 14.82
N ALA A 59 15.69 10.32 14.00
CA ALA A 59 16.41 9.31 13.22
C ALA A 59 16.87 8.18 14.15
N PRO A 60 16.91 6.91 13.69
CA PRO A 60 17.43 5.81 14.50
C PRO A 60 18.80 6.22 15.05
N HIS A 61 18.95 6.15 16.37
CA HIS A 61 20.16 6.62 17.04
C HIS A 61 21.35 5.80 16.54
N VAL A 62 22.23 6.43 15.77
CA VAL A 62 23.50 5.86 15.36
C VAL A 62 24.55 6.37 16.34
N ASN A 63 25.17 5.46 17.08
CA ASN A 63 26.25 5.83 17.99
C ASN A 63 27.44 6.33 17.16
N PRO A 64 27.90 7.57 17.32
CA PRO A 64 28.98 8.13 16.50
C PRO A 64 30.29 7.35 16.63
N LEU A 65 30.51 6.69 17.77
CA LEU A 65 31.69 5.82 17.98
C LEU A 65 31.62 4.52 17.18
N GLU A 66 30.43 4.15 16.72
CA GLU A 66 30.24 2.97 15.87
C GLU A 66 30.31 3.35 14.38
N VAL A 67 30.47 4.64 14.05
CA VAL A 67 30.53 5.14 12.67
C VAL A 67 31.97 5.42 12.28
N GLY A 68 32.56 4.50 11.50
CA GLY A 68 33.87 4.68 10.89
C GLY A 68 34.97 3.85 11.55
N PRO A 69 36.18 3.85 10.98
CA PRO A 69 37.29 3.07 11.50
C PRO A 69 37.87 3.70 12.77
N ASP A 70 38.12 2.89 13.79
CA ASP A 70 38.65 3.34 15.09
C ASP A 70 40.12 3.78 15.02
N PHE A 71 40.88 3.27 14.05
CA PHE A 71 42.29 3.58 13.86
C PHE A 71 42.63 3.72 12.38
N SER A 72 43.74 4.41 12.12
CA SER A 72 44.37 4.51 10.81
C SER A 72 45.78 3.92 10.86
N ILE A 73 46.24 3.40 9.71
CA ILE A 73 47.57 2.81 9.62
C ILE A 73 48.57 3.93 9.30
N VAL A 74 49.67 3.99 10.06
CA VAL A 74 50.80 4.88 9.77
C VAL A 74 51.38 4.48 8.41
N GLY A 75 51.23 5.35 7.41
CA GLY A 75 51.45 5.02 5.99
C GLY A 75 50.23 5.29 5.09
N GLY A 76 49.12 5.80 5.65
CA GLY A 76 48.01 6.35 4.88
C GLY A 76 47.09 5.32 4.22
N ARG A 77 47.28 4.03 4.51
CA ARG A 77 46.36 2.98 4.03
C ARG A 77 45.01 3.14 4.71
N SER A 78 43.94 3.21 3.93
CA SER A 78 42.58 3.34 4.45
C SER A 78 42.08 2.03 5.05
N VAL A 79 41.71 2.06 6.32
CA VAL A 79 40.97 0.98 6.98
C VAL A 79 39.48 1.29 6.82
N HIS A 80 38.72 0.40 6.20
CA HIS A 80 37.31 0.66 5.90
C HIS A 80 36.35 0.30 7.04
N VAL A 81 36.71 -0.70 7.85
CA VAL A 81 35.92 -1.21 8.97
C VAL A 81 36.86 -1.81 10.00
N THR A 82 36.64 -1.49 11.28
CA THR A 82 37.39 -2.05 12.41
C THR A 82 36.57 -3.02 13.25
N SER A 83 35.24 -2.92 13.23
CA SER A 83 34.34 -3.72 14.07
C SER A 83 33.43 -4.66 13.28
N LYS A 84 33.17 -5.86 13.84
CA LYS A 84 32.16 -6.80 13.30
C LYS A 84 30.75 -6.20 13.31
N VAL A 85 30.45 -5.34 14.28
CA VAL A 85 29.15 -4.66 14.42
C VAL A 85 28.91 -3.74 13.22
N GLN A 86 29.95 -2.98 12.81
CA GLN A 86 29.90 -2.14 11.62
C GLN A 86 29.66 -2.93 10.33
N LEU A 87 30.30 -4.10 10.19
CA LEU A 87 30.03 -5.00 9.04
C LEU A 87 28.57 -5.43 9.02
N LYS A 88 28.00 -5.81 10.16
CA LYS A 88 26.60 -6.22 10.26
C LYS A 88 25.66 -5.09 9.86
N HIS A 89 25.86 -3.87 10.38
CA HIS A 89 25.06 -2.71 10.00
C HIS A 89 25.13 -2.42 8.50
N LYS A 90 26.32 -2.45 7.90
CA LYS A 90 26.49 -2.26 6.45
C LYS A 90 25.77 -3.34 5.63
N LEU A 91 25.87 -4.60 6.06
CA LEU A 91 25.15 -5.71 5.41
C LEU A 91 23.63 -5.54 5.50
N ASP A 92 23.12 -5.12 6.65
CA ASP A 92 21.69 -4.91 6.84
C ASP A 92 21.19 -3.72 6.03
N GLN A 93 21.95 -2.63 5.93
CA GLN A 93 21.65 -1.51 5.03
C GLN A 93 21.55 -1.98 3.56
N LEU A 94 22.49 -2.80 3.10
CA LEU A 94 22.45 -3.35 1.74
C LEU A 94 21.24 -4.26 1.51
N ARG A 95 20.90 -5.11 2.48
CA ARG A 95 19.71 -5.98 2.41
C ARG A 95 18.43 -5.15 2.32
N LEU A 96 18.30 -4.13 3.17
CA LEU A 96 17.15 -3.23 3.18
C LEU A 96 17.04 -2.47 1.86
N ALA A 97 18.14 -1.91 1.36
CA ALA A 97 18.16 -1.19 0.08
C ALA A 97 17.70 -2.08 -1.08
N LYS A 98 18.24 -3.31 -1.18
CA LYS A 98 17.82 -4.28 -2.20
C LYS A 98 16.33 -4.62 -2.11
N LYS A 99 15.83 -4.82 -0.89
CA LYS A 99 14.41 -5.11 -0.67
C LYS A 99 13.51 -3.94 -1.08
N ILE A 100 13.90 -2.71 -0.75
CA ILE A 100 13.15 -1.51 -1.13
C ILE A 100 13.08 -1.37 -2.65
N VAL A 101 14.22 -1.51 -3.34
CA VAL A 101 14.27 -1.41 -4.80
C VAL A 101 13.39 -2.48 -5.46
N HIS A 102 13.43 -3.71 -4.96
CA HIS A 102 12.59 -4.80 -5.46
C HIS A 102 11.10 -4.53 -5.24
N LEU A 103 10.68 -4.09 -4.05
CA LEU A 103 9.28 -3.75 -3.80
C LEU A 103 8.79 -2.60 -4.71
N LEU A 104 9.64 -1.61 -4.97
CA LEU A 104 9.32 -0.51 -5.88
C LEU A 104 9.23 -0.97 -7.34
N SER A 105 10.04 -1.95 -7.77
CA SER A 105 9.89 -2.54 -9.10
C SER A 105 8.56 -3.27 -9.24
N ASP A 106 8.18 -4.05 -8.23
CA ASP A 106 6.94 -4.83 -8.26
C ASP A 106 5.71 -3.91 -8.31
N VAL A 107 5.70 -2.84 -7.52
CA VAL A 107 4.63 -1.83 -7.56
C VAL A 107 4.53 -1.19 -8.95
N LYS A 108 5.66 -0.82 -9.54
CA LYS A 108 5.69 -0.23 -10.89
C LYS A 108 5.12 -1.18 -11.94
N GLU A 109 5.45 -2.47 -11.87
CA GLU A 109 4.90 -3.48 -12.78
C GLU A 109 3.39 -3.63 -12.62
N MET A 110 2.91 -3.69 -11.37
CA MET A 110 1.48 -3.76 -11.07
C MET A 110 0.71 -2.53 -11.58
N GLU A 111 1.27 -1.33 -11.45
CA GLU A 111 0.69 -0.12 -12.01
C GLU A 111 0.57 -0.16 -13.54
N VAL A 112 1.61 -0.68 -14.22
CA VAL A 112 1.60 -0.83 -15.69
C VAL A 112 0.53 -1.83 -16.11
N LEU A 113 0.47 -2.99 -15.45
CA LEU A 113 -0.55 -4.01 -15.73
C LEU A 113 -1.97 -3.46 -15.50
N HIS A 114 -2.18 -2.73 -14.41
CA HIS A 114 -3.47 -2.10 -14.12
C HIS A 114 -3.87 -1.08 -15.19
N LYS A 115 -2.96 -0.19 -15.60
CA LYS A 115 -3.21 0.78 -16.68
C LYS A 115 -3.53 0.08 -18.01
N ASN A 116 -2.82 -1.00 -18.31
CA ASN A 116 -3.08 -1.80 -19.52
C ASN A 116 -4.45 -2.49 -19.46
N ALA A 117 -4.82 -3.07 -18.32
CA ALA A 117 -6.14 -3.67 -18.12
C ALA A 117 -7.27 -2.64 -18.24
N GLN A 118 -7.09 -1.43 -17.69
CA GLN A 118 -8.05 -0.34 -17.87
C GLN A 118 -8.21 0.06 -19.34
N ARG A 119 -7.10 0.19 -20.07
CA ARG A 119 -7.13 0.49 -21.51
C ARG A 119 -7.85 -0.60 -22.30
N GLN A 120 -7.58 -1.87 -21.99
CA GLN A 120 -8.25 -3.01 -22.64
C GLN A 120 -9.76 -3.01 -22.36
N ARG A 121 -10.19 -2.68 -21.15
CA ARG A 121 -11.63 -2.57 -20.82
C ARG A 121 -12.32 -1.51 -21.67
N LEU A 122 -11.74 -0.31 -21.77
CA LEU A 122 -12.28 0.77 -22.59
C LEU A 122 -12.37 0.39 -24.06
N VAL A 123 -11.31 -0.19 -24.63
CA VAL A 123 -11.30 -0.65 -26.02
C VAL A 123 -12.37 -1.74 -26.25
N ASN A 124 -12.53 -2.66 -25.30
CA ASN A 124 -13.56 -3.69 -25.40
C ASN A 124 -14.98 -3.11 -25.29
N GLU A 125 -15.20 -2.14 -24.40
CA GLU A 125 -16.48 -1.44 -24.26
C GLU A 125 -16.83 -0.67 -25.55
N GLU A 126 -15.88 0.08 -26.11
CA GLU A 126 -16.03 0.76 -27.40
C GLU A 126 -16.33 -0.23 -28.54
N HIS A 127 -15.63 -1.36 -28.56
CA HIS A 127 -15.84 -2.41 -29.54
C HIS A 127 -17.24 -3.02 -29.43
N ILE A 128 -17.69 -3.35 -28.21
CA ILE A 128 -19.03 -3.87 -27.94
C ILE A 128 -20.10 -2.86 -28.37
N GLU A 129 -19.96 -1.59 -28.01
CA GLU A 129 -20.89 -0.53 -28.40
C GLU A 129 -20.90 -0.31 -29.93
N SER A 130 -19.77 -0.49 -30.62
CA SER A 130 -19.71 -0.37 -32.08
C SER A 130 -20.47 -1.47 -32.83
N ILE A 131 -20.47 -2.70 -32.29
CA ILE A 131 -21.16 -3.85 -32.88
C ILE A 131 -22.62 -3.91 -32.44
N ARG A 132 -22.96 -3.28 -31.31
CA ARG A 132 -24.30 -3.32 -30.73
C ARG A 132 -25.34 -2.84 -31.74
N PRO A 133 -26.38 -3.65 -32.04
CA PRO A 133 -27.43 -3.23 -32.95
C PRO A 133 -28.18 -2.03 -32.34
N LYS A 134 -28.29 -0.94 -33.11
CA LYS A 134 -29.03 0.26 -32.70
C LYS A 134 -30.53 -0.04 -32.76
N SER A 135 -31.27 0.34 -31.72
CA SER A 135 -32.73 0.22 -31.74
C SER A 135 -33.30 1.05 -32.88
N LYS A 136 -34.20 0.46 -33.66
CA LYS A 136 -34.97 1.20 -34.66
C LYS A 136 -36.12 1.90 -33.91
N GLY A 137 -36.01 3.21 -33.69
CA GLY A 137 -37.04 4.05 -33.08
C GLY A 137 -37.01 5.48 -33.66
N MET A 138 -38.20 6.10 -33.77
CA MET A 138 -38.59 7.45 -34.24
C MET A 138 -37.55 8.32 -35.00
N LYS A 139 -36.77 7.75 -35.92
CA LYS A 139 -36.14 8.54 -36.97
C LYS A 139 -37.21 8.77 -38.04
N SER A 140 -37.73 9.99 -38.11
CA SER A 140 -38.65 10.40 -39.17
C SER A 140 -37.93 10.23 -40.51
N ILE A 141 -38.49 9.38 -41.36
CA ILE A 141 -38.16 9.35 -42.78
C ILE A 141 -38.79 10.62 -43.34
N VAL A 142 -37.95 11.63 -43.60
CA VAL A 142 -38.32 12.81 -44.39
C VAL A 142 -37.90 12.53 -45.83
#